data_AF-Q7CQE7-F1
#
_entry.id   AF-Q7CQE7-F1
#
_cell.length_a   1.000
_cell.length_b   1.000
_cell.length_c   1.000
_cell.angle_alpha   90.00
_cell.angle_beta   90.00
_cell.angle_gamma   90.00
#
_symmetry.space_group_name_H-M   'P 1'
#
loop_
_entity.id
_entity.type
_entity.pdbx_description
1 polymer ?
#
loop_
_entity_poly.entity_id
_entity_poly.type
_entity_poly.pdbx_seq_one_letter_code
_entity_poly.pdbx_strand_id
1 'polypeptide(L)'
;MNAQRVVVMGLGNLLWADEGFGIRVAERLYARYHWPEEVEIVDGGTQGLNLLGYVEQASHLLLLDAIDYGLAPGSLRTYAGEKIPAYLSAKKMSLHQNSFSEVLALADIRGHLPCHIALVGLQPALLDDYGGSLSEIARSQLPAAEQAALAQLAAWGIVPQANEVARCLNYKCLSMENYEGVRIRQYQTRLEGKRSGE
;
A
#
# COMPACT_ATOMS: atom_id res chain seq x y z
N MET A 1 -18.11 -23.46 6.29
CA MET A 1 -17.71 -22.50 5.25
C MET A 1 -17.38 -21.22 5.97
N ASN A 2 -16.10 -20.83 6.02
CA ASN A 2 -15.75 -19.56 6.66
C ASN A 2 -16.33 -18.43 5.81
N ALA A 3 -17.03 -17.48 6.41
CA ALA A 3 -17.58 -16.33 5.69
C ALA A 3 -16.43 -15.65 4.92
N GLN A 4 -16.71 -15.20 3.69
CA GLN A 4 -15.71 -14.49 2.89
C GLN A 4 -15.19 -13.30 3.71
N ARG A 5 -13.88 -13.23 3.92
CA ARG A 5 -13.17 -12.11 4.55
C ARG A 5 -12.12 -11.63 3.56
N VAL A 6 -12.22 -10.37 3.15
CA VAL A 6 -11.35 -9.75 2.17
C VAL A 6 -10.52 -8.67 2.85
N VAL A 7 -9.21 -8.78 2.76
CA VAL A 7 -8.28 -7.78 3.30
C VAL A 7 -7.58 -7.11 2.13
N VAL A 8 -7.68 -5.78 2.05
CA VAL A 8 -6.92 -4.95 1.11
C VAL A 8 -5.87 -4.20 1.90
N MET A 9 -4.61 -4.49 1.64
CA MET A 9 -3.50 -4.03 2.47
C MET A 9 -2.54 -3.17 1.66
N GLY A 10 -2.40 -1.91 2.09
CA GLY A 10 -1.33 -1.02 1.63
C GLY A 10 -0.04 -1.31 2.39
N LEU A 11 1.00 -1.70 1.66
CA LEU A 11 2.35 -1.89 2.21
C LEU A 11 3.25 -0.72 1.80
N GLY A 12 4.32 -0.53 2.58
CA GLY A 12 5.37 0.42 2.27
C GLY A 12 5.68 1.39 3.40
N ASN A 13 6.39 2.46 3.07
CA ASN A 13 6.75 3.50 4.02
C ASN A 13 6.46 4.88 3.42
N LEU A 14 5.48 5.58 4.01
CA LEU A 14 5.09 6.93 3.59
C LEU A 14 6.24 7.95 3.63
N LEU A 15 7.34 7.66 4.35
CA LEU A 15 8.48 8.55 4.47
C LEU A 15 9.49 8.42 3.34
N TRP A 16 9.37 7.46 2.43
CA TRP A 16 10.40 7.16 1.41
C TRP A 16 9.83 7.23 0.00
N ALA A 17 9.38 8.43 -0.38
CA ALA A 17 8.86 8.73 -1.72
C ALA A 17 7.91 7.64 -2.27
N ASP A 18 8.29 6.96 -3.35
CA ASP A 18 7.43 5.97 -4.01
C ASP A 18 7.20 4.72 -3.16
N GLU A 19 8.00 4.46 -2.12
CA GLU A 19 7.74 3.37 -1.17
C GLU A 19 6.39 3.55 -0.48
N GLY A 20 5.88 4.78 -0.37
CA GLY A 20 4.55 5.05 0.19
C GLY A 20 3.39 4.70 -0.75
N PHE A 21 3.63 4.27 -1.99
CA PHE A 21 2.59 4.14 -3.02
C PHE A 21 1.45 3.21 -2.62
N GLY A 22 1.76 2.03 -2.09
CA GLY A 22 0.76 1.04 -1.67
C GLY A 22 -0.22 1.60 -0.64
N ILE A 23 0.31 2.28 0.38
CA ILE A 23 -0.46 2.98 1.41
C ILE A 23 -1.32 4.10 0.81
N ARG A 24 -0.78 4.90 -0.12
CA ARG A 24 -1.55 5.95 -0.80
C ARG A 24 -2.71 5.39 -1.63
N VAL A 25 -2.56 4.22 -2.24
CA VAL A 25 -3.68 3.54 -2.91
C VAL A 25 -4.72 3.06 -1.90
N ALA A 26 -4.30 2.46 -0.78
CA ALA A 26 -5.20 2.04 0.30
C ALA A 26 -5.98 3.24 0.89
N GLU A 27 -5.32 4.37 1.14
CA GLU A 27 -5.96 5.61 1.59
C GLU A 27 -7.05 6.08 0.62
N ARG A 28 -6.79 6.03 -0.69
CA ARG A 28 -7.77 6.39 -1.73
C ARG A 28 -8.96 5.44 -1.75
N LEU A 29 -8.71 4.14 -1.69
CA LEU A 29 -9.76 3.12 -1.64
C LEU A 29 -10.62 3.27 -0.39
N TYR A 30 -10.00 3.56 0.75
CA TYR A 30 -10.73 3.84 1.98
C TYR A 30 -11.55 5.12 1.88
N ALA A 31 -10.95 6.23 1.43
CA ALA A 31 -11.61 7.53 1.40
C ALA A 31 -12.78 7.60 0.41
N ARG A 32 -12.67 6.95 -0.75
CA ARG A 32 -13.62 7.14 -1.88
C ARG A 32 -14.77 6.13 -1.93
N TYR A 33 -14.73 5.07 -1.12
CA TYR A 33 -15.67 3.96 -1.25
C TYR A 33 -16.18 3.45 0.09
N HIS A 34 -17.48 3.16 0.19
CA HIS A 34 -18.05 2.31 1.24
C HIS A 34 -17.92 0.85 0.83
N TRP A 35 -17.34 0.07 1.74
CA TRP A 35 -17.05 -1.34 1.53
C TRP A 35 -18.06 -2.22 2.27
N PRO A 36 -18.40 -3.40 1.73
CA PRO A 36 -19.13 -4.42 2.46
C PRO A 36 -18.43 -4.79 3.79
N GLU A 37 -19.17 -5.32 4.76
CA GLU A 37 -18.66 -5.63 6.11
C GLU A 37 -17.52 -6.68 6.08
N GLU A 38 -17.56 -7.57 5.09
CA GLU A 38 -16.53 -8.56 4.82
C GLU A 38 -15.19 -7.99 4.33
N VAL A 39 -15.15 -6.72 3.92
CA VAL A 39 -13.96 -6.09 3.33
C VAL A 39 -13.34 -5.11 4.31
N GLU A 40 -12.05 -5.32 4.59
CA GLU A 40 -11.26 -4.45 5.45
C GLU A 40 -10.10 -3.83 4.65
N ILE A 41 -9.99 -2.50 4.70
CA ILE A 41 -8.84 -1.77 4.15
C ILE A 41 -7.87 -1.51 5.29
N VAL A 42 -6.63 -1.95 5.14
CA VAL A 42 -5.59 -1.91 6.18
C VAL A 42 -4.39 -1.11 5.69
N ASP A 43 -3.95 -0.15 6.50
CA ASP A 43 -2.58 0.38 6.38
C ASP A 43 -1.63 -0.61 7.04
N GLY A 44 -0.99 -1.45 6.22
CA GLY A 44 -0.01 -2.41 6.67
C GLY A 44 1.35 -1.75 6.95
N GLY A 45 1.66 -0.64 6.29
CA GLY A 45 2.91 0.07 6.42
C GLY A 45 4.13 -0.86 6.43
N THR A 46 4.91 -0.74 7.51
CA THR A 46 6.08 -1.58 7.78
C THR A 46 5.87 -2.52 8.97
N GLN A 47 4.63 -2.90 9.27
CA GLN A 47 4.26 -3.54 10.54
C GLN A 47 4.71 -5.01 10.69
N GLY A 48 5.12 -5.67 9.60
CA GLY A 48 5.65 -7.05 9.64
C GLY A 48 4.70 -8.03 10.34
N LEU A 49 5.22 -8.80 11.31
CA LEU A 49 4.47 -9.83 12.06
C LEU A 49 3.17 -9.34 12.73
N ASN A 50 3.01 -8.05 13.02
CA ASN A 50 1.74 -7.52 13.52
C ASN A 50 0.58 -7.67 12.51
N LEU A 51 0.89 -7.93 11.24
CA LEU A 51 -0.08 -8.16 10.18
C LEU A 51 -0.55 -9.62 10.07
N LEU A 52 0.08 -10.55 10.80
CA LEU A 52 -0.22 -11.98 10.72
C LEU A 52 -1.70 -12.28 10.96
N GLY A 53 -2.30 -11.66 11.98
CA GLY A 53 -3.72 -11.87 12.29
C GLY A 53 -4.66 -11.49 11.15
N TYR A 54 -4.38 -10.40 10.43
CA TYR A 54 -5.16 -10.00 9.25
C TYR A 54 -4.98 -11.02 8.11
N VAL A 55 -3.75 -11.49 7.89
CA VAL A 55 -3.45 -12.48 6.84
C VAL A 55 -4.13 -13.82 7.15
N GLU A 56 -4.01 -14.34 8.37
CA GLU A 56 -4.56 -15.65 8.75
C GLU A 56 -6.10 -15.68 8.74
N GLN A 57 -6.76 -14.54 8.95
CA GLN A 57 -8.22 -14.42 8.91
C GLN A 57 -8.77 -14.17 7.50
N ALA A 58 -7.91 -13.76 6.56
CA ALA A 58 -8.34 -13.43 5.20
C ALA A 58 -8.58 -14.69 4.36
N SER A 59 -9.73 -14.75 3.72
CA SER A 59 -9.96 -15.68 2.60
C SER A 59 -9.37 -15.16 1.29
N HIS A 60 -9.36 -13.83 1.14
CA HIS A 60 -8.84 -13.10 0.00
C HIS A 60 -7.97 -11.95 0.48
N LEU A 61 -6.75 -11.84 -0.04
CA LEU A 61 -5.76 -10.83 0.33
C LEU A 61 -5.31 -10.08 -0.93
N LEU A 62 -5.61 -8.78 -0.98
CA LEU A 62 -5.11 -7.88 -2.01
C LEU A 62 -4.01 -7.00 -1.44
N LEU A 63 -2.79 -7.15 -1.97
CA LEU A 63 -1.64 -6.35 -1.60
C LEU A 63 -1.49 -5.18 -2.56
N LEU A 64 -1.16 -4.01 -2.02
CA LEU A 64 -0.86 -2.79 -2.76
C LEU A 64 0.54 -2.35 -2.34
N ASP A 65 1.48 -2.22 -3.27
CA ASP A 65 2.88 -1.98 -2.91
C ASP A 65 3.69 -1.28 -4.03
N ALA A 66 4.83 -0.70 -3.68
CA ALA A 66 5.87 -0.31 -4.62
C ALA A 66 6.94 -1.41 -4.68
N ILE A 67 7.15 -1.98 -5.86
CA ILE A 67 7.98 -3.15 -6.05
C ILE A 67 8.92 -2.91 -7.21
N ASP A 68 10.20 -3.14 -6.99
CA ASP A 68 11.17 -3.10 -8.08
C ASP A 68 11.08 -4.40 -8.91
N TYR A 69 10.42 -4.27 -10.05
CA TYR A 69 10.29 -5.31 -11.05
C TYR A 69 11.49 -5.40 -12.00
N GLY A 70 12.39 -4.40 -12.02
CA GLY A 70 13.32 -4.16 -13.12
C GLY A 70 12.62 -3.63 -14.38
N LEU A 71 11.44 -3.02 -14.24
CA LEU A 71 10.65 -2.43 -15.33
C LEU A 71 10.91 -0.92 -15.45
N ALA A 72 10.30 -0.29 -16.45
CA ALA A 72 10.31 1.17 -16.57
C ALA A 72 9.58 1.83 -15.36
N PRO A 73 10.11 2.89 -14.76
CA PRO A 73 9.43 3.63 -13.68
C PRO A 73 7.98 3.98 -14.00
N GLY A 74 7.08 3.79 -13.03
CA GLY A 74 5.64 4.00 -13.20
C GLY A 74 4.88 2.81 -13.79
N SER A 75 5.58 1.76 -14.24
CA SER A 75 4.92 0.53 -14.70
C SER A 75 4.07 -0.07 -13.60
N LEU A 76 2.79 -0.29 -13.87
CA LEU A 76 1.86 -0.93 -12.95
C LEU A 76 1.63 -2.39 -13.38
N ARG A 77 1.67 -3.32 -12.43
CA ARG A 77 1.40 -4.73 -12.67
C ARG A 77 0.40 -5.26 -11.66
N THR A 78 -0.52 -6.09 -12.14
CA THR A 78 -1.40 -6.90 -11.29
C THR A 78 -1.03 -8.36 -11.46
N TYR A 79 -0.86 -9.05 -10.34
CA TYR A 79 -0.61 -10.48 -10.28
C TYR A 79 -1.67 -11.12 -9.37
N ALA A 80 -2.12 -12.33 -9.71
CA ALA A 80 -3.06 -13.09 -8.89
C ALA A 80 -2.67 -14.58 -8.85
N GLY A 81 -2.92 -15.24 -7.72
CA GLY A 81 -2.73 -16.68 -7.53
C GLY A 81 -1.50 -17.07 -6.72
N GLU A 82 -1.20 -18.38 -6.70
CA GLU A 82 -0.19 -19.01 -5.83
C GLU A 82 1.26 -18.54 -6.07
N LYS A 83 1.53 -17.84 -7.17
CA LYS A 83 2.88 -17.34 -7.49
C LYS A 83 3.29 -16.12 -6.68
N ILE A 84 2.38 -15.46 -5.96
CA ILE A 84 2.67 -14.23 -5.20
C ILE A 84 3.67 -14.48 -4.04
N PRO A 85 3.45 -15.46 -3.13
CA PRO A 85 4.40 -15.70 -2.04
C PRO A 85 5.81 -16.05 -2.55
N ALA A 86 5.90 -16.84 -3.62
CA ALA A 86 7.17 -17.13 -4.27
C ALA A 86 7.81 -15.87 -4.88
N TYR A 87 7.01 -14.99 -5.49
CA TYR A 87 7.49 -13.73 -6.06
C TYR A 87 8.04 -12.77 -5.00
N LEU A 88 7.33 -12.62 -3.88
CA LEU A 88 7.74 -11.79 -2.75
C LEU A 88 8.99 -12.35 -2.04
N SER A 89 9.15 -13.68 -2.01
CA SER A 89 10.31 -14.35 -1.41
C SER A 89 11.58 -14.28 -2.29
N ALA A 90 11.42 -14.26 -3.61
CA ALA A 90 12.54 -14.36 -4.56
C ALA A 90 13.32 -13.05 -4.77
N LYS A 91 12.71 -11.88 -4.50
CA LYS A 91 13.32 -10.57 -4.73
C LYS A 91 13.66 -9.86 -3.42
N LYS A 92 14.96 -9.81 -3.10
CA LYS A 92 15.53 -9.08 -1.95
C LYS A 92 15.44 -7.57 -2.17
N MET A 93 14.30 -6.92 -1.93
CA MET A 93 14.19 -5.45 -1.94
C MET A 93 13.32 -4.98 -0.78
N SER A 94 13.63 -3.78 -0.26
CA SER A 94 13.16 -3.12 0.99
C SER A 94 13.03 -3.97 2.29
N LEU A 95 13.37 -3.35 3.43
CA LEU A 95 13.29 -3.95 4.77
C LEU A 95 11.86 -4.40 5.14
N HIS A 96 10.82 -3.75 4.62
CA HIS A 96 9.44 -4.13 4.92
C HIS A 96 8.90 -5.27 4.04
N GLN A 97 9.42 -5.47 2.82
CA GLN A 97 9.00 -6.61 2.00
C GLN A 97 9.59 -7.91 2.56
N ASN A 98 10.83 -7.85 3.08
CA ASN A 98 11.38 -8.96 3.85
C ASN A 98 10.46 -9.33 5.02
N SER A 99 9.97 -8.34 5.78
CA SER A 99 9.09 -8.61 6.92
C SER A 99 7.70 -9.10 6.50
N PHE A 100 7.15 -8.67 5.37
CA PHE A 100 5.86 -9.18 4.90
C PHE A 100 5.96 -10.59 4.28
N SER A 101 7.06 -10.92 3.60
CA SER A 101 7.35 -12.28 3.14
C SER A 101 7.42 -13.27 4.31
N GLU A 102 7.98 -12.85 5.45
CA GLU A 102 7.97 -13.64 6.69
C GLU A 102 6.55 -13.87 7.24
N VAL A 103 5.65 -12.89 7.13
CA VAL A 103 4.23 -13.04 7.51
C VAL A 103 3.55 -14.10 6.66
N LEU A 104 3.72 -14.03 5.32
CA LEU A 104 3.13 -15.00 4.40
C LEU A 104 3.70 -16.40 4.64
N ALA A 105 5.01 -16.52 4.82
CA ALA A 105 5.66 -17.79 5.08
C ALA A 105 5.18 -18.41 6.41
N LEU A 106 5.02 -17.61 7.46
CA LEU A 106 4.52 -18.10 8.74
C LEU A 106 3.05 -18.52 8.67
N ALA A 107 2.20 -17.76 7.98
CA ALA A 107 0.81 -18.14 7.73
C ALA A 107 0.72 -19.46 6.94
N ASP A 108 1.59 -19.66 5.94
CA ASP A 108 1.68 -20.90 5.16
C ASP A 108 2.12 -22.09 6.02
N ILE A 109 3.20 -21.94 6.80
CA ILE A 109 3.67 -22.96 7.75
C ILE A 109 2.58 -23.37 8.74
N ARG A 110 1.73 -22.41 9.14
CA ARG A 110 0.60 -22.64 10.07
C ARG A 110 -0.68 -23.12 9.38
N GLY A 111 -0.70 -23.24 8.05
CA GLY A 111 -1.87 -23.69 7.29
C GLY A 111 -3.01 -22.67 7.22
N HIS A 112 -2.69 -21.38 7.39
CA HIS A 112 -3.63 -20.26 7.40
C HIS A 112 -3.35 -19.24 6.29
N LEU A 113 -2.65 -19.62 5.22
CA LEU A 113 -2.47 -18.76 4.06
C LEU A 113 -3.83 -18.50 3.36
N PRO A 114 -4.15 -17.25 2.96
CA PRO A 114 -5.36 -16.96 2.19
C PRO A 114 -5.42 -17.78 0.90
N CYS A 115 -6.58 -18.35 0.61
CA CYS A 115 -6.79 -19.14 -0.62
C CYS A 115 -6.64 -18.29 -1.89
N HIS A 116 -6.89 -16.98 -1.79
CA HIS A 116 -6.78 -16.05 -2.90
C HIS A 116 -5.87 -14.89 -2.52
N ILE A 117 -4.74 -14.77 -3.21
CA ILE A 117 -3.81 -13.64 -3.03
C ILE A 117 -3.66 -12.93 -4.38
N ALA A 118 -3.74 -11.61 -4.34
CA ALA A 118 -3.43 -10.75 -5.47
C ALA A 118 -2.54 -9.59 -5.02
N LEU A 119 -1.84 -9.01 -5.99
CA LEU A 119 -0.89 -7.92 -5.80
C LEU A 119 -1.09 -6.91 -6.93
N VAL A 120 -1.33 -5.66 -6.59
CA VAL A 120 -1.20 -4.51 -7.49
C VAL A 120 0.05 -3.77 -7.07
N GLY A 121 1.08 -3.80 -7.91
CA GLY A 121 2.35 -3.17 -7.60
C GLY A 121 2.85 -2.20 -8.66
N LEU A 122 3.44 -1.11 -8.21
CA LEU A 122 4.07 -0.09 -9.03
C LEU A 122 5.58 -0.30 -9.08
N GLN A 123 6.20 -0.19 -10.24
CA GLN A 123 7.64 0.04 -10.38
C GLN A 123 7.98 1.46 -9.90
N PRO A 124 8.73 1.64 -8.79
CA PRO A 124 9.10 2.96 -8.30
C PRO A 124 10.08 3.65 -9.25
N ALA A 125 10.03 4.98 -9.27
CA ALA A 125 11.02 5.85 -9.88
C ALA A 125 12.07 6.32 -8.86
N LEU A 126 11.65 6.52 -7.61
CA LEU A 126 12.48 7.04 -6.53
C LEU A 126 12.10 6.38 -5.19
N LEU A 127 13.08 5.72 -4.56
CA LEU A 127 12.92 5.11 -3.23
C LEU A 127 13.78 5.82 -2.16
N ASP A 128 14.99 6.28 -2.51
CA ASP A 128 15.96 6.86 -1.56
C ASP A 128 15.78 8.38 -1.39
N ASP A 129 14.58 8.81 -1.00
CA ASP A 129 14.27 10.20 -0.65
C ASP A 129 13.51 10.24 0.69
N TYR A 130 14.27 10.21 1.79
CA TYR A 130 13.69 10.28 3.14
C TYR A 130 12.99 11.63 3.39
N GLY A 131 11.73 11.56 3.82
CA GLY A 131 10.83 12.69 3.90
C GLY A 131 10.22 13.07 2.54
N GLY A 132 10.54 12.34 1.47
CA GLY A 132 9.98 12.44 0.13
C GLY A 132 8.51 12.06 0.08
N SER A 133 7.76 12.71 -0.81
CA SER A 133 6.43 12.22 -1.21
C SER A 133 6.55 11.47 -2.54
N LEU A 134 5.46 10.86 -3.00
CA LEU A 134 5.41 10.19 -4.30
C LEU A 134 6.00 11.10 -5.38
N SER A 135 6.89 10.53 -6.19
CA SER A 135 7.33 11.13 -7.45
C SER A 135 6.11 11.43 -8.33
N GLU A 136 6.26 12.39 -9.25
CA GLU A 136 5.17 12.73 -10.15
C GLU A 136 4.69 11.52 -10.98
N ILE A 137 5.63 10.65 -11.37
CA ILE A 137 5.35 9.41 -12.08
C ILE A 137 4.48 8.49 -11.22
N ALA A 138 4.88 8.20 -9.98
CA ALA A 138 4.10 7.34 -9.08
C ALA A 138 2.73 7.97 -8.76
N ARG A 139 2.68 9.27 -8.47
CA ARG A 139 1.44 10.00 -8.19
C ARG A 139 0.44 9.90 -9.36
N SER A 140 0.92 10.05 -10.59
CA SER A 140 0.09 9.97 -11.79
C SER A 140 -0.57 8.59 -11.97
N GLN A 141 0.01 7.54 -11.37
CA GLN A 141 -0.47 6.17 -11.46
C GLN A 141 -1.50 5.80 -10.37
N LEU A 142 -1.76 6.68 -9.39
CA LEU A 142 -2.75 6.41 -8.34
C LEU A 142 -4.15 6.07 -8.89
N PRO A 143 -4.70 6.78 -9.90
CA PRO A 143 -5.99 6.41 -10.49
C PRO A 143 -5.96 5.04 -11.17
N ALA A 144 -4.86 4.71 -11.87
CA ALA A 144 -4.72 3.42 -12.54
C ALA A 144 -4.62 2.26 -11.54
N ALA A 145 -3.88 2.44 -10.44
CA ALA A 145 -3.78 1.45 -9.38
C ALA A 145 -5.11 1.26 -8.61
N GLU A 146 -5.84 2.36 -8.37
CA GLU A 146 -7.19 2.30 -7.83
C GLU A 146 -8.12 1.46 -8.73
N GLN A 147 -8.11 1.69 -10.04
CA GLN A 147 -8.90 0.90 -10.99
C GLN A 147 -8.45 -0.57 -11.05
N ALA A 148 -7.15 -0.84 -11.00
CA ALA A 148 -6.63 -2.20 -10.96
C ALA A 148 -7.08 -2.96 -9.70
N ALA A 149 -7.07 -2.29 -8.55
CA ALA A 149 -7.57 -2.86 -7.30
C ALA A 149 -9.09 -3.12 -7.35
N LEU A 150 -9.87 -2.17 -7.86
CA LEU A 150 -11.32 -2.34 -8.05
C LEU A 150 -11.65 -3.49 -9.01
N ALA A 151 -10.91 -3.62 -10.11
CA ALA A 151 -11.08 -4.72 -11.05
C ALA A 151 -10.78 -6.08 -10.40
N GLN A 152 -9.73 -6.16 -9.59
CA GLN A 152 -9.39 -7.37 -8.86
C GLN A 152 -10.43 -7.73 -7.79
N LEU A 153 -10.96 -6.73 -7.07
CA LEU A 153 -12.02 -6.91 -6.08
C LEU A 153 -13.34 -7.34 -6.75
N ALA A 154 -13.69 -6.76 -7.89
CA ALA A 154 -14.84 -7.17 -8.69
C ALA A 154 -14.72 -8.62 -9.19
N ALA A 155 -13.50 -9.07 -9.54
CA ALA A 155 -13.24 -10.47 -9.89
C ALA A 155 -13.48 -11.45 -8.71
N TRP A 156 -13.46 -10.96 -7.47
CA TRP A 156 -13.84 -11.69 -6.26
C TRP A 156 -15.30 -11.45 -5.83
N GLY A 157 -16.10 -10.80 -6.68
CA GLY A 157 -17.50 -10.48 -6.39
C GLY A 157 -17.72 -9.28 -5.47
N ILE A 158 -16.67 -8.52 -5.15
CA ILE A 158 -16.75 -7.34 -4.29
C ILE A 158 -16.95 -6.09 -5.15
N VAL A 159 -18.06 -5.39 -4.92
CA VAL A 159 -18.34 -4.10 -5.55
C VAL A 159 -18.63 -3.07 -4.46
N PRO A 160 -17.77 -2.05 -4.29
CA PRO A 160 -18.03 -0.99 -3.32
C PRO A 160 -19.10 -0.01 -3.80
N GLN A 161 -19.65 0.75 -2.87
CA GLN A 161 -20.45 1.96 -3.16
C GLN A 161 -19.55 3.20 -3.07
N ALA A 162 -19.88 4.26 -3.82
CA ALA A 162 -19.16 5.52 -3.67
C ALA A 162 -19.39 6.12 -2.27
N ASN A 163 -18.34 6.71 -1.69
CA ASN A 163 -18.40 7.46 -0.44
C ASN A 163 -18.19 8.95 -0.70
N GLU A 164 -19.09 9.78 -0.16
CA GLU A 164 -19.04 11.25 -0.25
C GLU A 164 -18.58 11.90 1.06
N VAL A 165 -18.45 11.12 2.15
CA VAL A 165 -18.08 11.62 3.47
C VAL A 165 -16.55 11.60 3.64
N ALA A 166 -15.96 12.74 4.00
CA ALA A 166 -14.53 12.85 4.24
C ALA A 166 -14.07 11.95 5.40
N ARG A 167 -13.14 11.03 5.12
CA ARG A 167 -12.52 10.14 6.11
C ARG A 167 -11.08 9.80 5.71
N CYS A 168 -10.27 9.45 6.70
CA CYS A 168 -8.87 9.08 6.50
C CYS A 168 -8.65 7.69 7.08
N LEU A 169 -7.91 6.84 6.35
CA LEU A 169 -7.44 5.56 6.87
C LEU A 169 -6.44 5.79 8.02
N ASN A 170 -5.58 6.79 7.82
CA ASN A 170 -4.46 7.11 8.70
C ASN A 170 -4.74 8.38 9.52
N TYR A 171 -3.86 8.70 10.47
CA TYR A 171 -3.89 9.98 11.18
C TYR A 171 -3.88 11.14 10.18
N LYS A 172 -4.72 12.16 10.43
CA LYS A 172 -4.84 13.32 9.52
C LYS A 172 -3.51 13.99 9.19
N CYS A 173 -2.56 14.01 10.13
CA CYS A 173 -1.22 14.57 9.91
C CYS A 173 -0.40 13.82 8.83
N LEU A 174 -0.73 12.56 8.54
CA LEU A 174 -0.09 11.72 7.52
C LEU A 174 -0.81 11.74 6.17
N SER A 175 -1.99 12.37 6.07
CA SER A 175 -2.66 12.57 4.79
C SER A 175 -1.70 13.24 3.80
N MET A 176 -1.79 12.87 2.51
CA MET A 176 -0.87 13.39 1.49
C MET A 176 -0.83 14.92 1.46
N GLU A 177 -1.97 15.60 1.61
CA GLU A 177 -2.06 17.06 1.68
C GLU A 177 -1.31 17.64 2.88
N ASN A 178 -1.50 17.11 4.09
CA ASN A 178 -0.79 17.61 5.28
C ASN A 178 0.70 17.24 5.24
N TYR A 179 1.02 16.04 4.77
CA TYR A 179 2.39 15.57 4.61
C TYR A 179 3.17 16.50 3.68
N GLU A 180 2.59 16.87 2.53
CA GLU A 180 3.21 17.77 1.55
C GLU A 180 3.14 19.25 1.97
N GLY A 181 2.02 19.69 2.53
CA GLY A 181 1.77 21.09 2.89
C GLY A 181 2.52 21.56 4.14
N VAL A 182 2.73 20.68 5.14
CA VAL A 182 3.53 20.99 6.34
C VAL A 182 5.03 20.92 6.03
N ARG A 183 5.45 20.03 5.10
CA ARG A 183 6.84 19.89 4.61
C ARG A 183 7.38 21.19 4.03
N ILE A 184 6.59 21.88 3.20
CA ILE A 184 7.01 23.14 2.57
C ILE A 184 7.30 24.20 3.64
N ARG A 185 6.43 24.36 4.65
CA ARG A 185 6.62 25.38 5.69
C ARG A 185 7.83 25.07 6.57
N GLN A 186 7.96 23.85 7.10
CA GLN A 186 9.03 23.54 8.05
C GLN A 186 10.44 23.48 7.42
N TYR A 187 10.55 23.13 6.14
CA TYR A 187 11.83 23.16 5.42
C TYR A 187 12.19 24.59 5.00
N GLN A 188 11.24 25.38 4.48
CA GLN A 188 11.47 26.78 4.13
C GLN A 188 11.81 27.63 5.36
N THR A 189 11.09 27.47 6.48
CA THR A 189 11.43 28.17 7.73
C THR A 189 12.84 27.82 8.24
N ARG A 190 13.32 26.58 8.03
CA ARG A 190 14.70 26.20 8.37
C ARG A 190 15.75 26.81 7.43
N LEU A 191 15.44 27.00 6.14
CA LEU A 191 16.34 27.68 5.20
C LEU A 191 16.34 29.20 5.39
N GLU A 192 15.20 29.79 5.78
CA GLU A 192 15.10 31.21 6.10
C GLU A 192 15.76 31.54 7.43
N GLY A 193 15.53 30.72 8.47
CA GLY A 193 16.19 30.89 9.77
C GLY A 193 17.71 30.67 9.74
N LYS A 194 18.22 29.89 8.77
CA LYS A 194 19.67 29.77 8.51
C LYS A 194 20.24 30.96 7.73
N ARG A 195 19.44 31.64 6.90
CA ARG A 195 19.86 32.83 6.14
C ARG A 195 19.84 34.13 6.95
N SER A 196 19.12 34.17 8.07
CA SER A 196 19.09 35.31 8.98
C SER A 196 20.07 35.21 10.16
N GLY A 197 20.94 34.18 10.17
CA GLY A 197 21.87 33.88 11.27
C GLY A 197 23.35 34.10 10.96
N GLU A 198 23.68 34.74 9.84
CA GLU A 198 25.04 35.20 9.48
C GLU A 198 25.08 36.73 9.48
#